data_AF-A0A835G4K2-F1
#
_entry.id   AF-A0A835G4K2-F1
#
_cell.length_a   1.000
_cell.length_b   1.000
_cell.length_c   1.000
_cell.angle_alpha   90.00
_cell.angle_beta   90.00
_cell.angle_gamma   90.00
#
_symmetry.space_group_name_H-M   'P 1'
#
loop_
_entity.id
_entity.type
_entity.pdbx_description
1 polymer ?
#
loop_
_entity_poly.entity_id
_entity_poly.type
_entity_poly.pdbx_seq_one_letter_code
_entity_poly.pdbx_strand_id
1 'polypeptide(L)'
;MGLLWSPISKGCYLKPVASIPADSKATFILDFLSLCNLSQFNHVKNKNERLLDLVLCTSDVICVEPVEEGNKGNLPHWYSPALRRCLLEKIKYHSRFKKYKNPRDYDAFSMLRSRCKKLEKECYRSFVSRTEECLSSNIKCFWKFVNSKKGSNGLPQTMKLDGVISSDGQVIAELFSGFFGSVFENSSSISTDAMEHYT
;
A
#
# COMPACT_ATOMS: atom_id res chain seq x y z
N MET A 1 24.10 15.27 -4.13
CA MET A 1 23.27 16.25 -4.85
C MET A 1 21.85 15.71 -4.90
N GLY A 2 20.84 16.53 -4.62
CA GLY A 2 19.45 16.10 -4.45
C GLY A 2 18.59 16.37 -5.68
N LEU A 3 17.35 15.88 -5.63
CA LEU A 3 16.30 16.24 -6.58
C LEU A 3 16.02 17.75 -6.46
N LEU A 4 16.08 18.46 -7.59
CA LEU A 4 15.63 19.84 -7.66
C LEU A 4 14.13 19.83 -7.93
N TRP A 5 13.42 20.82 -7.41
CA TRP A 5 11.99 20.94 -7.59
C TRP A 5 11.68 22.29 -8.24
N SER A 6 11.07 22.25 -9.43
CA SER A 6 10.68 23.47 -10.14
C SER A 6 9.17 23.70 -10.00
N PRO A 7 8.75 24.94 -9.67
CA PRO A 7 7.33 25.28 -9.65
C PRO A 7 6.74 25.27 -11.05
N ILE A 8 5.55 24.70 -11.20
CA ILE A 8 4.78 24.70 -12.45
C ILE A 8 3.40 25.26 -12.13
N SER A 9 2.91 26.15 -13.00
CA SER A 9 1.61 26.84 -12.87
C SER A 9 1.42 27.63 -11.55
N LYS A 10 1.58 28.96 -11.59
CA LYS A 10 1.32 29.89 -10.47
C LYS A 10 1.89 29.48 -9.08
N GLY A 11 2.85 28.55 -9.02
CA GLY A 11 3.44 28.04 -7.77
C GLY A 11 2.58 27.02 -7.01
N CYS A 12 1.53 26.46 -7.62
CA CYS A 12 0.61 25.55 -6.93
C CYS A 12 1.22 24.18 -6.64
N TYR A 13 2.08 23.67 -7.53
CA TYR A 13 2.79 22.40 -7.36
C TYR A 13 4.20 22.45 -7.94
N LEU A 14 5.03 21.50 -7.51
CA LEU A 14 6.39 21.31 -7.96
C LEU A 14 6.51 20.02 -8.76
N LYS A 15 7.27 20.04 -9.86
CA LYS A 15 7.76 18.82 -10.50
C LYS A 15 9.24 18.63 -10.21
N PRO A 16 9.68 17.37 -10.07
CA PRO A 16 11.08 17.08 -9.85
C PRO A 16 11.84 17.30 -11.17
N VAL A 17 13.00 17.94 -11.08
CA VAL A 17 13.92 18.21 -12.18
C VAL A 17 15.22 17.51 -11.86
N ALA A 18 15.75 16.79 -12.85
CA ALA A 18 17.06 16.18 -12.75
C ALA A 18 18.12 17.26 -12.51
N SER A 19 18.80 17.23 -11.38
CA SER A 19 20.08 17.93 -11.24
C SER A 19 21.11 17.12 -12.02
N ILE A 20 21.86 17.74 -12.92
CA ILE A 20 22.98 17.07 -13.61
C ILE A 20 24.22 17.28 -12.74
N PRO A 21 24.94 16.21 -12.32
CA PRO A 21 24.68 14.79 -12.53
C PRO A 21 23.74 14.19 -11.46
N ALA A 22 22.72 13.45 -11.90
CA ALA A 22 21.72 12.84 -11.02
C ALA A 22 22.26 11.54 -10.40
N ASP A 23 22.09 11.38 -9.09
CA ASP A 23 22.34 10.10 -8.41
C ASP A 23 21.42 9.01 -9.01
N SER A 24 21.86 7.75 -9.05
CA SER A 24 21.10 6.62 -9.61
C SER A 24 19.75 6.44 -8.90
N LYS A 25 19.70 6.74 -7.60
CA LYS A 25 18.45 6.76 -6.80
C LYS A 25 17.53 7.92 -7.17
N ALA A 26 18.09 9.10 -7.45
CA ALA A 26 17.30 10.26 -7.87
C ALA A 26 16.67 10.00 -9.23
N THR A 27 17.40 9.37 -10.14
CA THR A 27 16.91 8.96 -11.46
C THR A 27 15.75 7.98 -11.35
N PHE A 28 15.87 6.94 -10.51
CA PHE A 28 14.76 6.01 -10.27
C PHE A 28 13.50 6.70 -9.72
N ILE A 29 13.67 7.66 -8.81
CA ILE A 29 12.54 8.43 -8.27
C ILE A 29 11.92 9.32 -9.35
N LEU A 30 12.73 9.95 -10.21
CA LEU A 30 12.23 10.74 -11.35
C LEU A 30 11.43 9.88 -12.31
N ASP A 31 11.95 8.70 -12.66
CA ASP A 31 11.29 7.76 -13.57
C ASP A 31 9.97 7.29 -12.98
N PHE A 32 9.94 6.95 -11.69
CA PHE A 32 8.71 6.55 -11.00
C PHE A 32 7.68 7.68 -10.94
N LEU A 33 8.10 8.90 -10.57
CA LEU A 33 7.21 10.07 -10.53
C LEU A 33 6.68 10.41 -11.93
N SER A 34 7.51 10.30 -12.96
CA SER A 34 7.11 10.49 -14.36
C SER A 34 6.13 9.42 -14.82
N LEU A 35 6.45 8.14 -14.59
CA LEU A 35 5.61 7.00 -14.97
C LEU A 35 4.22 7.09 -14.33
N CYS A 36 4.16 7.48 -13.06
CA CYS A 36 2.90 7.61 -12.33
C CYS A 36 2.25 8.99 -12.52
N ASN A 37 2.83 9.90 -13.31
CA ASN A 37 2.40 11.29 -13.49
C ASN A 37 2.19 12.03 -12.16
N LEU A 38 3.08 11.82 -11.19
CA LEU A 38 3.00 12.39 -9.85
C LEU A 38 3.71 13.74 -9.78
N SER A 39 3.05 14.71 -9.15
CA SER A 39 3.59 16.03 -8.82
C SER A 39 3.49 16.30 -7.32
N GLN A 40 4.38 17.13 -6.79
CA GLN A 40 4.42 17.47 -5.37
C GLN A 40 3.62 18.75 -5.08
N PHE A 41 2.77 18.69 -4.07
CA PHE A 41 1.97 19.84 -3.62
C PHE A 41 2.41 20.26 -2.21
N ASN A 42 2.77 21.54 -2.05
CA ASN A 42 3.39 22.05 -0.83
C ASN A 42 2.48 22.93 0.03
N HIS A 43 1.31 23.30 -0.47
CA HIS A 43 0.39 24.24 0.21
C HIS A 43 -0.90 23.58 0.67
N VAL A 44 -0.92 22.24 0.70
CA VAL A 44 -2.11 21.48 1.09
C VAL A 44 -2.25 21.53 2.61
N LYS A 45 -3.38 22.01 3.10
CA LYS A 45 -3.70 22.02 4.52
C LYS A 45 -4.80 21.01 4.84
N ASN A 46 -4.78 20.48 6.05
CA ASN A 46 -5.91 19.71 6.58
C ASN A 46 -6.96 20.62 7.26
N LYS A 47 -8.07 20.03 7.71
CA LYS A 47 -9.17 20.72 8.42
C LYS A 47 -8.79 21.52 9.67
N ASN A 48 -7.57 21.32 10.20
CA ASN A 48 -7.04 22.04 11.35
C ASN A 48 -5.99 23.09 10.94
N GLU A 49 -5.99 23.53 9.67
CA GLU A 49 -5.03 24.48 9.09
C GLU A 49 -3.55 24.03 9.19
N ARG A 50 -3.30 22.73 9.37
CA ARG A 50 -1.93 22.20 9.40
C ARG A 50 -1.50 21.80 8.01
N LEU A 51 -0.32 22.26 7.62
CA LEU A 51 0.33 21.90 6.36
C LEU A 51 0.59 20.39 6.30
N LEU A 52 0.25 19.77 5.18
CA LEU A 52 0.61 18.40 4.86
C LEU A 52 1.93 18.43 4.08
N ASP A 53 2.97 17.84 4.65
CA ASP A 53 4.25 17.66 3.96
C ASP A 53 4.18 16.48 2.97
N LEU A 54 4.93 16.60 1.87
CA LEU A 54 5.18 15.52 0.91
C LEU A 54 3.93 14.93 0.25
N VAL A 55 2.98 15.78 -0.16
CA VAL A 55 1.81 15.33 -0.92
C VAL A 55 2.19 15.10 -2.38
N LEU A 56 2.13 13.84 -2.85
CA LEU A 56 2.35 13.47 -4.24
C LEU A 56 1.02 13.04 -4.88
N CYS A 57 0.59 13.72 -5.93
CA CYS A 57 -0.69 13.45 -6.59
C CYS A 57 -0.61 13.67 -8.11
N THR A 58 -1.52 13.02 -8.83
CA THR A 58 -1.67 13.12 -10.29
C THR A 58 -2.62 14.23 -10.74
N SER A 59 -3.42 14.79 -9.83
CA SER A 59 -4.48 15.77 -10.12
C SER A 59 -4.11 17.17 -9.65
N ASP A 60 -4.38 18.18 -10.49
CA ASP A 60 -4.25 19.61 -10.16
C ASP A 60 -5.24 20.07 -9.07
N VAL A 61 -6.27 19.28 -8.81
CA VAL A 61 -7.26 19.52 -7.75
C VAL A 61 -7.07 18.47 -6.65
N ILE A 62 -6.66 18.94 -5.48
CA ILE A 62 -6.57 18.12 -4.26
C ILE A 62 -7.75 18.46 -3.37
N CYS A 63 -8.65 17.50 -3.16
CA CYS A 63 -9.63 17.56 -2.09
C CYS A 63 -9.07 16.85 -0.85
N VAL A 64 -8.98 17.55 0.28
CA VAL A 64 -8.63 16.94 1.56
C VAL A 64 -9.91 16.80 2.36
N GLU A 65 -10.50 15.62 2.30
CA GLU A 65 -11.68 15.32 3.09
C GLU A 65 -11.27 14.84 4.49
N PRO A 66 -12.05 15.17 5.54
CA PRO A 66 -11.94 14.49 6.80
C PRO A 66 -12.06 12.99 6.55
N VAL A 67 -11.16 12.20 7.12
CA VAL A 67 -11.44 10.77 7.28
C VAL A 67 -12.72 10.71 8.11
N GLU A 68 -13.84 10.36 7.47
CA GLU A 68 -15.04 9.78 8.10
C GLU A 68 -14.51 8.92 9.24
N GLU A 69 -15.00 9.08 10.48
CA GLU A 69 -14.48 8.37 11.66
C GLU A 69 -14.54 6.86 11.42
N GLY A 70 -13.50 6.36 10.75
CA GLY A 70 -13.44 5.02 10.21
C GLY A 70 -13.36 4.13 11.41
N ASN A 71 -14.45 3.37 11.61
CA ASN A 71 -14.66 2.36 12.63
C ASN A 71 -13.38 2.06 13.42
N LYS A 72 -13.25 2.65 14.63
CA LYS A 72 -12.07 2.64 15.52
C LYS A 72 -11.02 1.62 15.06
N GLY A 73 -10.08 2.09 14.23
CA GLY A 73 -9.20 1.26 13.41
C GLY A 73 -8.92 -0.12 14.01
N ASN A 74 -9.59 -1.13 13.46
CA ASN A 74 -9.39 -2.50 13.89
C ASN A 74 -7.92 -2.86 13.65
N LEU A 75 -7.13 -2.89 14.72
CA LEU A 75 -5.75 -3.34 14.68
C LEU A 75 -5.73 -4.71 14.01
N PRO A 76 -4.79 -4.97 13.09
CA PRO A 76 -4.76 -6.22 12.36
C PRO A 76 -4.89 -7.41 13.30
N HIS A 77 -5.70 -8.40 12.93
CA HIS A 77 -6.04 -9.52 13.81
C HIS A 77 -4.80 -10.33 14.25
N TRP A 78 -3.70 -10.26 13.49
CA TRP A 78 -2.42 -10.89 13.80
C TRP A 78 -1.57 -10.12 14.83
N TYR A 79 -2.02 -8.94 15.30
CA TYR A 79 -1.34 -8.22 16.38
C TYR A 79 -1.51 -8.95 17.69
N SER A 80 -0.39 -9.40 18.26
CA SER A 80 -0.37 -9.97 19.61
C SER A 80 -0.84 -8.94 20.65
N PRO A 81 -1.42 -9.38 21.77
CA PRO A 81 -1.77 -8.50 22.90
C PRO A 81 -0.58 -7.66 23.39
N ALA A 82 0.63 -8.24 23.35
CA ALA A 82 1.86 -7.56 23.71
C ALA A 82 2.18 -6.38 22.77
N LEU A 83 2.05 -6.57 21.45
CA LEU A 83 2.23 -5.50 20.47
C LEU A 83 1.19 -4.39 20.66
N ARG A 84 -0.08 -4.75 20.87
CA ARG A 84 -1.16 -3.78 21.12
C ARG A 84 -0.85 -2.92 22.36
N ARG A 85 -0.47 -3.55 23.48
CA ARG A 85 -0.10 -2.82 24.71
C ARG A 85 1.11 -1.93 24.48
N CYS A 86 2.15 -2.42 23.81
CA CYS A 86 3.36 -1.64 23.53
C CYS A 86 3.06 -0.40 22.67
N LEU A 87 2.17 -0.51 21.68
CA LEU A 87 1.74 0.63 20.85
C LEU A 87 0.98 1.68 21.67
N LEU A 88 0.09 1.26 22.57
CA LEU A 88 -0.65 2.17 23.44
C LEU A 88 0.30 2.89 24.42
N GLU A 89 1.24 2.18 25.02
CA GLU A 89 2.25 2.78 25.90
C GLU A 89 3.15 3.75 25.15
N LYS A 90 3.58 3.41 23.93
CA LYS A 90 4.38 4.29 23.07
C LYS A 90 3.64 5.62 22.85
N ILE A 91 2.36 5.56 22.51
CA ILE A 91 1.52 6.75 22.31
C ILE A 91 1.40 7.56 23.61
N LYS A 92 1.14 6.89 24.74
CA LYS A 92 1.05 7.52 26.06
C LYS A 92 2.31 8.31 26.40
N TYR A 93 3.50 7.71 26.32
CA TYR A 93 4.76 8.36 26.67
C TYR A 93 5.14 9.48 25.69
N HIS A 94 4.85 9.30 24.40
CA HIS A 94 5.06 10.37 23.43
C HIS A 94 4.18 11.61 23.73
N SER A 95 2.92 11.38 24.06
CA SER A 95 1.99 12.45 24.43
C SER A 95 2.42 13.15 25.72
N ARG A 96 2.90 12.41 26.72
CA ARG A 96 3.46 12.98 27.96
C ARG A 96 4.71 13.82 27.67
N PHE A 97 5.66 13.29 26.90
CA PHE A 97 6.85 14.03 26.50
C PHE A 97 6.48 15.32 25.76
N LYS A 98 5.54 15.28 24.80
CA LYS A 98 5.10 16.48 24.09
C LYS A 98 4.52 17.55 25.02
N LYS A 99 3.77 17.13 26.04
CA LYS A 99 3.11 18.04 26.99
C LYS A 99 4.05 18.60 28.06
N TYR A 100 4.87 17.75 28.67
CA TYR A 100 5.66 18.09 29.87
C TYR A 100 7.15 18.22 29.61
N LYS A 101 7.64 17.86 28.40
CA LYS A 101 9.06 17.92 28.00
C LYS A 101 10.03 17.17 28.91
N ASN A 102 9.54 16.19 29.67
CA ASN A 102 10.36 15.36 30.55
C ASN A 102 11.26 14.40 29.73
N PRO A 103 12.59 14.45 29.86
CA PRO A 103 13.51 13.56 29.15
C PRO A 103 13.24 12.07 29.40
N ARG A 104 12.83 11.68 30.63
CA ARG A 104 12.53 10.27 30.95
C ARG A 104 11.33 9.74 30.16
N ASP A 105 10.35 10.59 29.87
CA ASP A 105 9.22 10.20 29.03
C ASP A 105 9.68 9.98 27.58
N TYR A 106 10.68 10.72 27.10
CA TYR A 106 11.30 10.51 25.79
C TYR A 106 12.11 9.20 25.74
N ASP A 107 12.90 8.91 26.76
CA ASP A 107 13.66 7.65 26.85
C ASP A 107 12.73 6.44 26.80
N ALA A 108 11.66 6.48 27.60
CA ALA A 108 10.61 5.47 27.59
C ALA A 108 9.94 5.35 26.21
N PHE A 109 9.60 6.47 25.57
CA PHE A 109 9.07 6.48 24.21
C PHE A 109 10.04 5.86 23.19
N SER A 110 11.32 6.20 23.27
CA SER A 110 12.36 5.70 22.37
C SER A 110 12.52 4.18 22.49
N MET A 111 12.60 3.68 23.73
CA MET A 111 12.62 2.24 24.02
C MET A 111 11.36 1.54 23.49
N LEU A 112 10.18 2.10 23.75
CA LEU A 112 8.89 1.55 23.29
C LEU A 112 8.77 1.57 21.77
N ARG A 113 9.30 2.59 21.08
CA ARG A 113 9.35 2.67 19.62
C ARG A 113 10.18 1.52 19.04
N SER A 114 11.36 1.26 19.60
CA SER A 114 12.21 0.14 19.21
C SER A 114 11.51 -1.21 19.45
N ARG A 115 10.90 -1.37 20.63
CA ARG A 115 10.16 -2.58 20.99
C ARG A 115 8.96 -2.85 20.09
N CYS A 116 8.16 -1.82 19.77
CA CYS A 116 7.05 -1.93 18.82
C CYS A 116 7.53 -2.48 17.47
N LYS A 117 8.61 -1.90 16.91
CA LYS A 117 9.16 -2.32 15.61
C LYS A 117 9.61 -3.79 15.63
N LYS A 118 10.24 -4.22 16.73
CA LYS A 118 10.66 -5.62 16.91
C LYS A 118 9.44 -6.55 16.98
N LEU A 119 8.49 -6.27 17.86
CA LEU A 119 7.28 -7.07 18.06
C LEU A 119 6.41 -7.15 16.80
N GLU A 120 6.31 -6.05 16.04
CA GLU A 120 5.59 -6.01 14.77
C GLU A 120 6.19 -6.97 13.75
N LYS A 121 7.52 -6.94 13.59
CA LYS A 121 8.24 -7.87 12.71
C LYS A 121 8.06 -9.32 13.13
N GLU A 122 8.13 -9.60 14.44
CA GLU A 122 7.92 -10.95 14.99
C GLU A 122 6.49 -11.43 14.75
N CYS A 123 5.48 -10.62 15.08
CA CYS A 123 4.07 -10.97 14.87
C CYS A 123 3.77 -11.23 13.40
N TYR A 124 4.29 -10.40 12.50
CA TYR A 124 4.08 -10.58 11.06
C TYR A 124 4.74 -11.86 10.56
N ARG A 125 5.99 -12.15 10.96
CA ARG A 125 6.68 -13.40 10.60
C ARG A 125 5.93 -14.64 11.09
N SER A 126 5.50 -14.65 12.35
CA SER A 126 4.73 -15.77 12.89
C SER A 126 3.38 -15.92 12.19
N PHE A 127 2.75 -14.80 11.82
CA PHE A 127 1.50 -14.83 11.07
C PHE A 127 1.71 -15.44 9.67
N VAL A 128 2.76 -15.04 8.94
CA VAL A 128 3.08 -15.59 7.62
C VAL A 128 3.38 -17.08 7.72
N SER A 129 4.27 -17.50 8.62
CA SER A 129 4.62 -18.93 8.84
C SER A 129 3.38 -19.78 9.11
N ARG A 130 2.51 -19.35 10.03
CA ARG A 130 1.25 -20.05 10.33
C ARG A 130 0.30 -20.08 9.14
N THR A 131 0.25 -19.00 8.37
CA THR A 131 -0.59 -18.96 7.17
C THR A 131 -0.09 -19.95 6.13
N GLU A 132 1.23 -20.02 5.94
CA GLU A 132 1.89 -20.96 5.02
C GLU A 132 1.72 -22.42 5.45
N GLU A 133 1.93 -22.73 6.73
CA GLU A 133 1.69 -24.06 7.31
C GLU A 133 0.22 -24.49 7.18
N CYS A 134 -0.71 -23.55 7.27
CA CYS A 134 -2.13 -23.81 7.05
C CYS A 134 -2.52 -23.92 5.57
N LEU A 135 -1.67 -23.58 4.60
CA LEU A 135 -2.04 -23.69 3.17
C LEU A 135 -2.31 -25.14 2.76
N SER A 136 -1.48 -26.08 3.22
CA SER A 136 -1.59 -27.50 2.88
C SER A 136 -2.71 -28.22 3.64
N SER A 137 -3.07 -27.73 4.84
CA SER A 137 -4.02 -28.39 5.74
C SER A 137 -5.39 -27.70 5.83
N ASN A 138 -5.46 -26.38 5.65
CA ASN A 138 -6.67 -25.59 5.74
C ASN A 138 -6.58 -24.25 4.96
N ILE A 139 -6.79 -24.34 3.65
CA ILE A 139 -6.79 -23.18 2.74
C ILE A 139 -7.84 -22.10 3.10
N LYS A 140 -8.85 -22.41 3.93
CA LYS A 140 -9.85 -21.41 4.37
C LYS A 140 -9.23 -20.30 5.21
N CYS A 141 -8.15 -20.58 5.96
CA CYS A 141 -7.43 -19.57 6.75
C CYS A 141 -6.78 -18.51 5.85
N PHE A 142 -6.20 -18.93 4.73
CA PHE A 142 -5.66 -18.04 3.70
C PHE A 142 -6.74 -17.15 3.11
N TRP A 143 -7.85 -17.74 2.64
CA TRP A 143 -8.96 -16.98 2.07
C TRP A 143 -9.61 -16.03 3.07
N LYS A 144 -9.70 -16.39 4.35
CA LYS A 144 -10.16 -15.48 5.41
C LYS A 144 -9.26 -14.24 5.53
N PHE A 145 -7.94 -14.39 5.43
CA PHE A 145 -7.01 -13.26 5.43
C PHE A 145 -7.15 -12.39 4.17
N VAL A 146 -7.14 -13.00 2.98
CA VAL A 146 -7.32 -12.29 1.70
C VAL A 146 -8.63 -11.50 1.70
N ASN A 147 -9.72 -12.11 2.16
CA ASN A 147 -11.03 -11.47 2.23
C ASN A 147 -11.06 -10.36 3.29
N SER A 148 -10.30 -10.48 4.40
CA SER A 148 -10.18 -9.40 5.38
C SER A 148 -9.48 -8.14 4.85
N LYS A 149 -8.76 -8.26 3.73
CA LYS A 149 -8.05 -7.16 3.06
C LYS A 149 -8.83 -6.55 1.90
N LYS A 150 -9.80 -7.28 1.33
CA LYS A 150 -10.72 -6.74 0.32
C LYS A 150 -11.79 -5.90 1.03
N GLY A 151 -11.77 -4.58 0.80
CA GLY A 151 -12.73 -3.65 1.40
C GLY A 151 -14.18 -3.82 0.93
N SER A 152 -14.42 -4.65 -0.08
CA SER A 152 -15.76 -4.98 -0.59
C SER A 152 -15.83 -6.41 -1.13
N ASN A 153 -16.96 -7.09 -0.89
CA ASN A 153 -17.33 -8.35 -1.55
C ASN A 153 -17.94 -8.12 -2.95
N GLY A 154 -18.09 -6.85 -3.37
CA GLY A 154 -18.59 -6.51 -4.69
C GLY A 154 -17.56 -6.84 -5.77
N LEU A 155 -18.05 -7.37 -6.89
CA LEU A 155 -17.29 -7.35 -8.14
C LEU A 155 -16.91 -5.90 -8.49
N PRO A 156 -15.77 -5.67 -9.17
CA PRO A 156 -15.43 -4.34 -9.65
C PRO A 156 -16.58 -3.78 -10.48
N GLN A 157 -17.13 -2.63 -10.09
CA GLN A 157 -18.23 -1.97 -10.81
C GLN A 157 -17.80 -1.44 -12.18
N THR A 158 -16.50 -1.28 -12.39
CA THR A 158 -15.91 -0.87 -13.66
C THR A 158 -14.60 -1.62 -13.88
N MET A 159 -14.33 -2.00 -15.12
CA MET A 159 -13.07 -2.61 -15.54
C MET A 159 -12.45 -1.77 -16.66
N LYS A 160 -11.12 -1.65 -16.65
CA LYS A 160 -10.33 -0.99 -17.70
C LYS A 160 -9.27 -1.92 -18.24
N LEU A 161 -9.25 -2.13 -19.55
CA LEU A 161 -8.23 -2.87 -20.26
C LEU A 161 -8.01 -2.22 -21.63
N ASP A 162 -6.75 -1.96 -22.02
CA ASP A 162 -6.36 -1.41 -23.32
C ASP A 162 -7.13 -0.16 -23.77
N GLY A 163 -7.45 0.72 -22.81
CA GLY A 163 -8.19 1.97 -23.07
C GLY A 163 -9.70 1.83 -23.08
N VAL A 164 -10.23 0.60 -23.09
CA VAL A 164 -11.68 0.32 -22.94
C VAL A 164 -12.04 0.36 -21.47
N ILE A 165 -13.04 1.15 -21.10
CA ILE A 165 -13.63 1.21 -19.76
C ILE A 165 -15.08 0.76 -19.87
N SER A 166 -15.48 -0.22 -19.08
CA SER A 166 -16.87 -0.67 -19.04
C SER A 166 -17.38 -0.86 -17.62
N SER A 167 -18.64 -0.51 -17.39
CA SER A 167 -19.43 -0.84 -16.20
C SER A 167 -20.46 -1.96 -16.46
N ASP A 168 -20.52 -2.46 -17.69
CA ASP A 168 -21.43 -3.54 -18.08
C ASP A 168 -20.85 -4.90 -17.69
N GLY A 169 -21.65 -5.74 -17.02
CA GLY A 169 -21.19 -7.01 -16.47
C GLY A 169 -20.72 -8.01 -17.52
N GLN A 170 -21.33 -8.03 -18.70
CA GLN A 170 -20.94 -8.94 -19.78
C GLN A 170 -19.62 -8.49 -20.40
N VAL A 171 -19.49 -7.20 -20.69
CA VAL A 171 -18.24 -6.63 -21.21
C VAL A 171 -17.11 -6.80 -20.20
N ILE A 172 -17.38 -6.64 -18.90
CA ILE A 172 -16.38 -6.91 -17.84
C ILE A 172 -15.91 -8.37 -17.89
N ALA A 173 -16.83 -9.34 -18.05
CA ALA A 173 -16.48 -10.75 -18.15
C ALA A 173 -15.63 -11.05 -19.39
N GLU A 174 -15.95 -10.43 -20.53
CA GLU A 174 -15.20 -10.56 -21.78
C GLU A 174 -13.79 -9.96 -21.67
N LEU A 175 -13.66 -8.75 -21.11
CA LEU A 175 -12.36 -8.11 -20.87
C LEU A 175 -11.51 -8.94 -19.89
N PHE A 176 -12.11 -9.49 -18.85
CA PHE A 176 -11.44 -10.37 -17.91
C PHE A 176 -10.95 -11.66 -18.58
N SER A 177 -11.82 -12.32 -19.34
CA SER A 177 -11.50 -13.53 -20.09
C SER A 177 -10.36 -13.31 -21.09
N GLY A 178 -10.42 -12.22 -21.85
CA GLY A 178 -9.39 -11.85 -22.81
C GLY A 178 -8.03 -11.63 -22.14
N PHE A 179 -8.00 -10.88 -21.03
CA PHE A 179 -6.76 -10.67 -20.28
C PHE A 179 -6.20 -11.99 -19.73
N PHE A 180 -7.00 -12.78 -19.01
CA PHE A 180 -6.50 -14.03 -18.42
C PHE A 180 -6.08 -15.04 -19.48
N GLY A 181 -6.83 -15.17 -20.58
CA GLY A 181 -6.46 -16.00 -21.72
C GLY A 181 -5.12 -15.61 -22.33
N SER A 182 -4.79 -14.32 -22.40
CA SER A 182 -3.51 -13.84 -22.94
C SER A 182 -2.29 -14.17 -22.07
N VAL A 183 -2.50 -14.43 -20.78
CA VAL A 183 -1.42 -14.68 -19.79
C VAL A 183 -1.05 -16.17 -19.73
N PHE A 184 -1.95 -17.06 -20.15
CA PHE A 184 -1.67 -18.49 -20.20
C PHE A 184 -1.06 -18.90 -21.54
N GLU A 185 -0.05 -19.77 -21.48
CA GLU A 185 0.52 -20.38 -22.69
C GLU A 185 -0.56 -21.20 -23.41
N ASN A 186 -0.67 -21.02 -24.73
CA ASN A 186 -1.47 -21.91 -25.56
C ASN A 186 -0.91 -23.33 -25.44
N SER A 187 -1.71 -24.26 -24.94
CA SER A 187 -1.38 -25.69 -24.81
C SER A 187 -1.32 -26.42 -26.16
N SER A 188 -0.71 -25.81 -27.17
CA SER A 188 -0.53 -26.39 -28.51
C SER A 188 0.68 -27.32 -28.62
N SER A 189 1.41 -27.56 -27.53
CA SER A 189 2.57 -28.48 -27.50
C SER A 189 2.34 -29.70 -26.62
N ILE A 190 1.17 -30.33 -26.71
CA ILE A 190 1.02 -31.72 -26.24
C ILE A 190 1.39 -32.62 -27.42
N SER A 191 2.64 -33.10 -27.45
CA SER A 191 3.07 -34.18 -28.35
C SER A 191 2.18 -35.40 -28.11
N THR A 192 1.54 -35.88 -29.17
CA THR A 192 0.69 -37.08 -29.21
C THR A 192 1.53 -38.36 -29.25
N ASP A 193 2.30 -38.63 -28.20
CA ASP A 193 3.20 -39.81 -28.14
C ASP A 193 2.88 -40.78 -26.99
N ALA A 194 1.68 -40.71 -26.40
CA ALA A 194 1.31 -41.54 -25.26
C ALA A 194 -0.07 -42.20 -25.41
N MET A 195 -0.36 -42.78 -26.58
CA MET A 195 -1.56 -43.61 -26.77
C MET A 195 -1.31 -44.90 -27.55
N GLU A 196 -0.18 -45.56 -27.31
CA GLU A 196 0.04 -46.96 -27.65
C GLU A 196 0.67 -47.67 -26.45
N HIS A 197 -0.15 -48.12 -25.50
CA HIS A 197 0.14 -49.27 -24.62
C HIS A 197 -1.02 -49.47 -23.66
N TYR A 198 -2.16 -49.94 -24.15
CA TYR A 198 -3.10 -50.79 -23.41
C TYR A 198 -4.05 -51.44 -24.43
N THR A 199 -3.62 -52.59 -24.94
CA THR A 199 -4.50 -53.63 -25.47
C THR A 199 -4.08 -54.94 -24.83
#